data_AF-A0A9N9NWS4-F1
#
_entry.id   AF-A0A9N9NWS4-F1
#
_cell.length_a   1.000
_cell.length_b   1.000
_cell.length_c   1.000
_cell.angle_alpha   90.00
_cell.angle_beta   90.00
_cell.angle_gamma   90.00
#
_symmetry.space_group_name_H-M   'P 1'
#
loop_
_entity.id
_entity.type
_entity.pdbx_description
1 polymer ?
#
loop_
_entity_poly.entity_id
_entity_poly.type
_entity_poly.pdbx_seq_one_letter_code
_entity_poly.pdbx_strand_id
1 'polypeptide(L)'
;PTLYASDLTGDELKVYEFVVRRFLACCSDHAVGHETTIEIKLWEEKFTAKGMNYLDVYPYDRWGESNLPNFQKGETFIPTTCEMREGRTSPPEYLTEADLISIMDQNGIEDVIKDSLSMYKDMYIKTNENVQKLIQLENRPNPVNHVHPVQPIRRPFQPSAVATQSGSRQSDHPKCQCGLYAASNKTKSPGVNHGRPYFSCPKAGKKCNFFQWADGGPNSGSGTRRTHTTSDGN
;
A
#
# COMPACT_ATOMS: atom_id res chain seq x y z
N PRO A 1 30.93 -10.68 4.22
CA PRO A 1 31.66 -9.41 4.04
C PRO A 1 32.88 -9.67 3.16
N THR A 2 33.09 -8.87 2.11
CA THR A 2 34.17 -9.09 1.13
C THR A 2 35.47 -8.38 1.52
N LEU A 3 35.39 -7.25 2.23
CA LEU A 3 36.52 -6.48 2.75
C LEU A 3 36.15 -5.84 4.10
N TYR A 4 37.18 -5.54 4.90
CA TYR A 4 37.02 -4.77 6.12
C TYR A 4 36.89 -3.27 5.80
N ALA A 5 35.88 -2.62 6.37
CA ALA A 5 35.66 -1.18 6.28
C ALA A 5 35.57 -0.56 7.68
N SER A 6 36.44 0.42 7.98
CA SER A 6 36.49 1.15 9.26
C SER A 6 35.81 2.51 9.22
N ASP A 7 35.63 3.08 8.01
CA ASP A 7 35.28 4.50 7.84
C ASP A 7 33.77 4.73 7.59
N LEU A 8 32.95 3.72 7.87
CA LEU A 8 31.49 3.79 7.70
C LEU A 8 30.85 4.51 8.89
N THR A 9 29.80 5.29 8.61
CA THR A 9 29.07 6.04 9.64
C THR A 9 27.55 5.89 9.47
N GLY A 10 26.78 6.18 10.52
CA GLY A 10 25.31 6.18 10.46
C GLY A 10 24.71 4.82 10.10
N ASP A 11 23.76 4.81 9.16
CA ASP A 11 23.02 3.60 8.77
C ASP A 11 23.87 2.62 7.95
N GLU A 12 24.86 3.10 7.21
CA GLU A 12 25.80 2.24 6.47
C GLU A 12 26.61 1.36 7.42
N LEU A 13 27.06 1.93 8.54
CA LEU A 13 27.75 1.19 9.59
C LEU A 13 26.82 0.14 10.22
N LYS A 14 25.55 0.48 10.50
CA LYS A 14 24.59 -0.47 11.09
C LYS A 14 24.33 -1.66 10.18
N VAL A 15 24.12 -1.43 8.89
CA VAL A 15 23.88 -2.50 7.90
C VAL A 15 25.15 -3.35 7.74
N TYR A 16 26.32 -2.72 7.63
CA TYR A 16 27.58 -3.43 7.55
C TYR A 16 27.85 -4.29 8.79
N GLU A 17 27.68 -3.73 9.99
CA GLU A 17 27.81 -4.43 11.27
C GLU A 17 26.85 -5.62 11.37
N PHE A 18 25.58 -5.43 10.97
CA PHE A 18 24.57 -6.49 10.93
C PHE A 18 24.99 -7.64 9.99
N VAL A 19 25.40 -7.32 8.76
CA VAL A 19 25.82 -8.33 7.77
C VAL A 19 27.09 -9.06 8.23
N VAL A 20 28.07 -8.34 8.76
CA VAL A 20 29.32 -8.93 9.28
C VAL A 20 29.03 -9.85 10.45
N ARG A 21 28.27 -9.40 11.44
CA ARG A 21 27.93 -10.23 12.60
C ARG A 21 27.08 -11.42 12.21
N ARG A 22 26.12 -11.28 11.29
CA ARG A 22 25.33 -12.40 10.77
C ARG A 22 26.22 -13.44 10.09
N PHE A 23 27.17 -12.99 9.26
CA PHE A 23 28.14 -13.88 8.63
C PHE A 23 29.02 -14.60 9.66
N LEU A 24 29.57 -13.88 10.64
CA LEU A 24 30.37 -14.48 11.70
C LEU A 24 29.57 -15.48 12.54
N ALA A 25 28.29 -15.19 12.82
CA ALA A 25 27.38 -16.11 13.50
C ALA A 25 27.04 -17.35 12.65
N CYS A 26 26.97 -17.22 11.32
CA CYS A 26 26.81 -18.38 10.43
C CYS A 26 28.07 -19.25 10.37
N CYS A 27 29.25 -18.66 10.56
CA CYS A 27 30.52 -19.38 10.61
C CYS A 27 30.89 -19.85 12.02
N SER A 28 30.19 -19.40 13.06
CA SER A 28 30.41 -19.83 14.42
C SER A 28 29.73 -21.16 14.69
N ASP A 29 30.16 -21.81 15.76
CA ASP A 29 29.50 -23.02 16.24
C ASP A 29 28.05 -22.73 16.63
N HIS A 30 27.24 -23.79 16.61
CA HIS A 30 25.87 -23.71 17.06
C HIS A 30 25.80 -23.22 18.51
N ALA A 31 24.85 -22.33 18.73
CA ALA A 31 24.43 -21.92 20.05
C ALA A 31 24.14 -23.15 20.93
N VAL A 32 24.96 -23.40 21.95
CA VAL A 32 24.67 -24.44 22.96
C VAL A 32 23.95 -23.79 24.12
N GLY A 33 22.68 -24.14 24.28
CA GLY A 33 21.88 -23.80 25.45
C GLY A 33 21.56 -25.02 26.29
N HIS A 34 21.21 -24.80 27.56
CA HIS A 34 20.70 -25.85 28.43
C HIS A 34 19.20 -25.66 28.64
N GLU A 35 18.39 -26.62 28.18
CA GLU A 35 16.96 -26.72 28.47
C GLU A 35 16.72 -27.50 29.76
N THR A 36 16.16 -26.83 30.76
CA THR A 36 15.64 -27.47 31.97
C THR A 36 14.11 -27.53 31.87
N THR A 37 13.54 -28.74 31.95
CA THR A 37 12.09 -28.95 32.02
C THR A 37 11.74 -29.55 33.38
N ILE A 38 10.84 -28.89 34.11
CA ILE A 38 10.30 -29.36 35.39
C ILE A 38 8.84 -29.77 35.16
N GLU A 39 8.53 -31.02 35.44
CA GLU A 39 7.16 -31.52 35.49
C GLU A 39 6.68 -31.55 36.93
N ILE A 40 5.56 -30.89 37.20
CA ILE A 40 4.93 -30.76 38.51
C ILE A 40 3.61 -31.52 38.46
N LYS A 41 3.41 -32.46 39.39
CA LYS A 41 2.13 -33.16 39.54
C LYS A 41 1.36 -32.55 40.70
N LEU A 42 0.20 -31.96 40.42
CA LEU A 42 -0.73 -31.47 41.43
C LEU A 42 -2.01 -32.30 41.32
N TRP A 43 -2.30 -33.13 42.33
CA TRP A 43 -3.42 -34.09 42.29
C TRP A 43 -3.34 -35.02 41.06
N GLU A 44 -4.34 -34.96 40.17
CA GLU A 44 -4.38 -35.71 38.91
C GLU A 44 -3.86 -34.90 37.71
N GLU A 45 -3.56 -33.62 37.90
CA GLU A 45 -3.11 -32.71 36.84
C GLU A 45 -1.58 -32.60 36.78
N LYS A 46 -1.06 -32.34 35.57
CA LYS A 46 0.36 -32.16 35.30
C LYS A 46 0.60 -30.75 34.76
N PHE A 47 1.58 -30.07 35.33
CA PHE A 47 2.02 -28.74 34.93
C PHE A 47 3.49 -28.82 34.51
N THR A 48 3.90 -27.98 33.57
CA THR A 48 5.27 -27.96 33.06
C THR A 48 5.84 -26.56 33.12
N ALA A 49 7.04 -26.43 33.68
CA ALA A 49 7.84 -25.22 33.63
C ALA A 49 9.11 -25.49 32.82
N LYS A 50 9.48 -24.56 31.92
CA LYS A 50 10.67 -24.67 31.08
C LYS A 50 11.59 -23.47 31.28
N GLY A 51 12.89 -23.73 31.30
CA GLY A 51 13.92 -22.72 31.45
C GLY A 51 15.07 -22.94 30.48
N MET A 52 15.50 -21.89 29.79
CA MET A 52 16.63 -21.90 28.87
C MET A 52 17.72 -20.96 29.37
N ASN A 53 18.98 -21.39 29.24
CA ASN A 53 20.17 -20.55 29.39
C ASN A 53 21.05 -20.70 28.15
N TYR A 54 21.74 -19.62 27.74
CA TYR A 54 22.55 -19.54 26.52
C TYR A 54 23.99 -19.05 26.79
N LEU A 55 24.97 -19.63 26.09
CA LEU A 55 26.37 -19.18 26.08
C LEU A 55 26.63 -18.28 24.85
N ASP A 56 26.85 -16.99 25.13
CA ASP A 56 26.98 -15.85 24.22
C ASP A 56 27.69 -16.07 22.87
N VAL A 57 26.98 -15.78 21.76
CA VAL A 57 27.61 -15.49 20.46
C VAL A 57 26.91 -14.36 19.66
N TYR A 58 25.63 -14.06 19.87
CA TYR A 58 24.90 -13.10 19.01
C TYR A 58 23.97 -12.12 19.76
N PRO A 59 24.34 -10.83 19.89
CA PRO A 59 23.62 -9.86 20.73
C PRO A 59 22.30 -9.34 20.15
N TYR A 60 21.95 -9.71 18.91
CA TYR A 60 20.67 -9.33 18.30
C TYR A 60 19.57 -10.38 18.47
N ASP A 61 19.95 -11.63 18.75
CA ASP A 61 19.00 -12.67 19.10
C ASP A 61 18.89 -12.71 20.63
N ARG A 62 17.82 -12.10 21.15
CA ARG A 62 17.47 -12.21 22.56
C ARG A 62 16.57 -13.43 22.75
N TRP A 63 17.16 -14.57 23.08
CA TRP A 63 16.38 -15.64 23.69
C TRP A 63 16.14 -15.31 25.15
N GLY A 64 14.88 -15.36 25.56
CA GLY A 64 14.46 -14.99 26.90
C GLY A 64 15.09 -15.92 27.94
N GLU A 65 16.05 -15.40 28.70
CA GLU A 65 16.63 -16.10 29.83
C GLU A 65 15.52 -16.41 30.85
N SER A 66 15.21 -17.70 30.98
CA SER A 66 14.22 -18.19 31.93
C SER A 66 14.97 -19.10 32.89
N ASN A 67 15.69 -18.52 33.85
CA ASN A 67 16.40 -19.30 34.86
C ASN A 67 15.38 -19.91 35.84
N LEU A 68 15.28 -21.23 35.84
CA LEU A 68 14.45 -21.96 36.79
C LEU A 68 15.24 -22.21 38.09
N PRO A 69 14.57 -22.17 39.27
CA PRO A 69 15.16 -22.65 40.51
C PRO A 69 15.57 -24.12 40.37
N ASN A 70 16.57 -24.54 41.15
CA ASN A 70 17.01 -25.93 41.14
C ASN A 70 16.03 -26.78 41.97
N PHE A 71 15.38 -27.76 41.33
CA PHE A 71 14.48 -28.72 41.98
C PHE A 71 15.06 -30.13 41.90
N GLN A 72 14.83 -30.94 42.94
CA GLN A 72 15.19 -32.35 42.93
C GLN A 72 14.03 -33.23 42.49
N LYS A 73 14.35 -34.35 41.82
CA LYS A 73 13.33 -35.33 41.42
C LYS A 73 12.67 -35.91 42.66
N GLY A 74 11.35 -35.72 42.77
CA GLY A 74 10.56 -36.17 43.92
C GLY A 74 10.43 -35.14 45.04
N GLU A 75 10.99 -33.94 44.86
CA GLU A 75 10.77 -32.82 45.78
C GLU A 75 9.30 -32.42 45.82
N THR A 76 8.78 -32.20 47.03
CA THR A 76 7.42 -31.73 47.27
C THR A 76 7.46 -30.29 47.76
N PHE A 77 6.59 -29.45 47.21
CA PHE A 77 6.46 -28.06 47.61
C PHE A 77 4.99 -27.62 47.56
N ILE A 78 4.68 -26.51 48.22
CA ILE A 78 3.33 -25.92 48.23
C ILE A 78 3.32 -24.77 47.22
N PRO A 79 2.47 -24.81 46.17
CA PRO A 79 2.34 -23.69 45.25
C PRO A 79 1.89 -22.42 45.95
N THR A 80 2.49 -21.27 45.61
CA THR A 80 2.13 -19.97 46.20
C THR A 80 0.72 -19.52 45.83
N THR A 81 0.31 -19.80 44.58
CA THR A 81 -1.00 -19.42 44.04
C THR A 81 -1.45 -20.46 43.02
N CYS A 82 -2.76 -20.77 43.01
CA CYS A 82 -3.39 -21.58 41.98
C CYS A 82 -4.60 -20.80 41.45
N GLU A 83 -4.51 -20.28 40.23
CA GLU A 83 -5.49 -19.35 39.67
C GLU A 83 -6.14 -19.94 38.41
N MET A 84 -7.45 -19.74 38.26
CA MET A 84 -8.17 -19.98 37.02
C MET A 84 -8.20 -18.68 36.22
N ARG A 85 -7.46 -18.61 35.11
CA ARG A 85 -7.39 -17.43 34.26
C ARG A 85 -8.26 -17.59 33.01
N GLU A 86 -9.03 -16.56 32.71
CA GLU A 86 -9.74 -16.48 31.43
C GLU A 86 -8.81 -15.91 30.36
N GLY A 87 -8.70 -16.62 29.23
CA GLY A 87 -8.01 -16.13 28.04
C GLY A 87 -9.00 -15.68 26.97
N ARG A 88 -8.62 -14.69 26.16
CA ARG A 88 -9.34 -14.31 24.94
C ARG A 88 -8.43 -14.49 23.73
N THR A 89 -8.99 -14.93 22.61
CA THR A 89 -8.26 -14.93 21.34
C THR A 89 -8.14 -13.50 20.83
N SER A 90 -7.00 -13.18 20.24
CA SER A 90 -6.78 -11.89 19.59
C SER A 90 -6.83 -12.07 18.07
N PRO A 91 -7.35 -11.08 17.32
CA PRO A 91 -7.23 -11.09 15.87
C PRO A 91 -5.75 -11.04 15.45
N PRO A 92 -5.40 -11.49 14.23
CA PRO A 92 -4.03 -11.39 13.72
C PRO A 92 -3.52 -9.94 13.74
N GLU A 93 -2.23 -9.77 13.97
CA GLU A 93 -1.60 -8.45 13.89
C GLU A 93 -1.60 -7.92 12.45
N TYR A 94 -1.55 -6.60 12.31
CA TYR A 94 -1.35 -5.97 11.02
C TYR A 94 0.04 -6.29 10.48
N LEU A 95 0.14 -6.49 9.18
CA LEU A 95 1.40 -6.82 8.53
C LEU A 95 2.41 -5.67 8.67
N THR A 96 3.59 -5.99 9.19
CA THR A 96 4.76 -5.11 9.11
C THR A 96 5.39 -5.17 7.72
N GLU A 97 6.34 -4.27 7.42
CA GLU A 97 7.09 -4.32 6.16
C GLU A 97 7.81 -5.67 5.97
N ALA A 98 8.39 -6.22 7.05
CA ALA A 98 9.04 -7.53 7.02
C ALA A 98 8.05 -8.68 6.77
N ASP A 99 6.85 -8.62 7.36
CA ASP A 99 5.82 -9.63 7.14
C ASP A 99 5.31 -9.59 5.70
N LEU A 100 5.11 -8.39 5.17
CA LEU A 100 4.68 -8.22 3.78
C LEU A 100 5.73 -8.77 2.81
N ILE A 101 7.02 -8.46 3.01
CA ILE A 101 8.11 -9.01 2.19
C ILE A 101 8.13 -10.54 2.29
N SER A 102 8.05 -11.09 3.50
CA SER A 102 8.04 -12.55 3.71
C SER A 102 6.87 -13.22 2.99
N ILE A 103 5.68 -12.62 3.04
CA ILE A 103 4.49 -13.11 2.33
C ILE A 103 4.66 -12.97 0.81
N MET A 104 5.28 -11.89 0.33
CA MET A 104 5.54 -11.69 -1.10
C MET A 104 6.50 -12.74 -1.65
N ASP A 105 7.58 -13.03 -0.94
CA ASP A 105 8.58 -14.04 -1.31
C ASP A 105 7.98 -15.44 -1.30
N GLN A 106 7.20 -15.79 -0.27
CA GLN A 106 6.49 -17.07 -0.18
C GLN A 106 5.49 -17.31 -1.32
N ASN A 107 4.86 -16.24 -1.81
CA ASN A 107 3.89 -16.33 -2.91
C ASN A 107 4.53 -16.12 -4.30
N GLY A 108 5.83 -15.88 -4.39
CA GLY A 108 6.53 -15.66 -5.65
C GLY A 108 6.05 -14.43 -6.43
N ILE A 109 5.52 -13.41 -5.73
CA ILE A 109 5.02 -12.15 -6.34
C ILE A 109 6.15 -11.10 -6.43
N GLU A 110 7.37 -11.46 -6.03
CA GLU A 110 8.55 -10.59 -6.04
C GLU A 110 8.73 -9.82 -7.35
N ASP A 111 8.59 -10.49 -8.50
CA ASP A 111 8.82 -9.87 -9.82
C ASP A 111 7.75 -8.83 -10.15
N VAL A 112 6.48 -9.09 -9.84
CA VAL A 112 5.35 -8.20 -10.14
C VAL A 112 5.43 -6.91 -9.31
N ILE A 113 5.88 -7.01 -8.07
CA ILE A 113 5.97 -5.86 -7.16
C ILE A 113 7.27 -5.08 -7.39
N LYS A 114 8.40 -5.74 -7.70
CA LYS A 114 9.63 -5.06 -8.15
C LYS A 114 9.38 -4.27 -9.43
N ASP A 115 8.66 -4.83 -10.39
CA ASP A 115 8.28 -4.14 -11.63
C ASP A 115 7.34 -2.96 -11.37
N SER A 116 6.35 -3.15 -10.51
CA SER A 116 5.42 -2.08 -10.13
C SER A 116 6.13 -0.95 -9.39
N LEU A 117 7.02 -1.26 -8.44
CA LEU A 117 7.82 -0.27 -7.70
C LEU A 117 8.80 0.46 -8.62
N SER A 118 9.43 -0.25 -9.56
CA SER A 118 10.29 0.33 -10.59
C SER A 118 9.52 1.32 -11.46
N MET A 119 8.31 0.95 -11.90
CA MET A 119 7.42 1.83 -12.65
C MET A 119 7.07 3.10 -11.87
N TYR A 120 6.73 2.99 -10.57
CA TYR A 120 6.42 4.15 -9.74
C TYR A 120 7.65 5.04 -9.51
N LYS A 121 8.84 4.46 -9.29
CA LYS A 121 10.09 5.21 -9.16
C LYS A 121 10.43 5.96 -10.44
N ASP A 122 10.34 5.31 -11.60
CA ASP A 122 10.58 5.93 -12.91
C ASP A 122 9.60 7.05 -13.20
N MET A 123 8.32 6.85 -12.89
CA MET A 123 7.29 7.87 -13.04
C MET A 123 7.58 9.08 -12.14
N TYR A 124 7.99 8.85 -10.89
CA TYR A 124 8.33 9.90 -9.94
C TYR A 124 9.55 10.72 -10.42
N ILE A 125 10.62 10.06 -10.86
CA ILE A 125 11.83 10.72 -11.37
C ILE A 125 11.49 11.57 -12.60
N LYS A 126 10.79 11.01 -13.59
CA LYS A 126 10.38 11.75 -14.80
C LYS A 126 9.50 12.95 -14.48
N THR A 127 8.60 12.81 -13.52
CA THR A 127 7.73 13.92 -13.09
C THR A 127 8.56 15.03 -12.46
N ASN A 128 9.52 14.69 -11.58
CA ASN A 128 10.41 15.67 -10.96
C ASN A 128 11.29 16.39 -11.99
N GLU A 129 11.85 15.67 -12.96
CA GLU A 129 12.61 16.28 -14.06
C GLU A 129 11.76 17.25 -14.88
N ASN A 130 10.52 16.88 -15.19
CA ASN A 130 9.61 17.74 -15.93
C ASN A 130 9.23 18.98 -15.11
N VAL A 131 9.01 18.85 -13.80
CA VAL A 131 8.79 19.98 -12.89
C VAL A 131 10.00 20.93 -12.91
N GLN A 132 11.23 20.40 -12.85
CA GLN A 132 12.44 21.23 -12.93
C GLN A 132 12.57 21.96 -14.27
N LYS A 133 12.23 21.31 -15.39
CA LYS A 133 12.21 21.95 -16.71
C LYS A 133 11.18 23.08 -16.79
N LEU A 134 10.00 22.91 -16.19
CA LEU A 134 8.98 23.96 -16.14
C LEU A 134 9.45 25.16 -15.31
N ILE A 135 10.08 24.91 -14.15
CA ILE A 135 10.68 25.97 -13.32
C ILE A 135 11.75 26.74 -14.10
N GLN A 136 12.57 26.05 -14.91
CA GLN A 136 13.58 26.71 -15.74
C GLN A 136 12.97 27.57 -16.86
N LEU A 137 11.85 27.13 -17.45
CA LEU A 137 11.14 27.90 -18.47
C LEU A 137 10.46 29.15 -17.89
N GLU A 138 9.93 29.05 -16.67
CA GLU A 138 9.32 30.17 -15.96
C GLU A 138 10.36 31.24 -15.57
N ASN A 139 11.60 30.82 -15.30
CA ASN A 139 12.72 31.72 -14.99
C ASN A 139 13.45 32.26 -16.22
N ARG A 140 12.98 31.99 -17.44
CA ARG A 140 13.64 32.49 -18.66
C ARG A 140 13.34 33.99 -18.84
N PRO A 141 14.35 34.87 -19.03
CA PRO A 141 14.11 36.28 -19.27
C PRO A 141 13.35 36.47 -20.58
N ASN A 142 12.22 37.19 -20.48
CA ASN A 142 11.36 37.53 -21.61
C ASN A 142 12.15 38.40 -22.61
N PRO A 143 12.30 38.01 -23.90
CA PRO A 143 12.94 38.89 -24.86
C PRO A 143 12.09 40.15 -25.02
N VAL A 144 12.68 41.31 -24.69
CA VAL A 144 12.05 42.61 -24.83
C VAL A 144 11.49 42.77 -26.24
N ASN A 145 10.18 42.95 -26.36
CA ASN A 145 9.48 43.23 -27.61
C ASN A 145 10.08 44.45 -28.31
N HIS A 146 10.75 44.25 -29.44
CA HIS A 146 10.82 45.30 -30.46
C HIS A 146 9.50 45.28 -31.24
N VAL A 147 8.63 46.22 -30.90
CA VAL A 147 7.39 46.49 -31.63
C VAL A 147 7.78 47.01 -33.02
N HIS A 148 7.67 46.17 -34.05
CA HIS A 148 7.70 46.62 -35.44
C HIS A 148 6.32 47.19 -35.83
N PRO A 149 6.24 48.30 -36.59
CA PRO A 149 4.95 48.86 -37.01
C PRO A 149 4.21 47.89 -37.92
N VAL A 150 2.96 47.56 -37.56
CA VAL A 150 2.06 46.75 -38.39
C VAL A 150 1.64 47.56 -39.62
N GLN A 151 1.99 47.08 -40.81
CA GLN A 151 1.51 47.63 -42.08
C GLN A 151 0.08 47.11 -42.37
N PRO A 152 -0.84 47.94 -42.90
CA PRO A 152 -2.21 47.52 -43.15
C PRO A 152 -2.32 46.61 -44.38
N ILE A 153 -2.72 45.35 -44.18
CA ILE A 153 -3.03 44.41 -45.26
C ILE A 153 -4.45 44.72 -45.78
N ARG A 154 -4.55 45.32 -46.97
CA ARG A 154 -5.79 45.28 -47.77
C ARG A 154 -5.82 43.98 -48.56
N ARG A 155 -6.72 43.05 -48.23
CA ARG A 155 -7.13 41.97 -49.15
C ARG A 155 -8.61 42.09 -49.49
N PRO A 156 -9.02 41.85 -50.75
CA PRO A 156 -10.42 41.92 -51.15
C PRO A 156 -11.24 40.80 -50.53
N PHE A 157 -12.47 41.14 -50.17
CA PHE A 157 -13.50 40.27 -49.62
C PHE A 157 -13.98 39.28 -50.70
N GLN A 158 -13.99 37.98 -50.39
CA GLN A 158 -14.75 36.98 -51.15
C GLN A 158 -15.71 36.26 -50.20
N PRO A 159 -17.02 36.17 -50.51
CA PRO A 159 -17.99 35.57 -49.60
C PRO A 159 -18.14 34.05 -49.78
N SER A 160 -18.21 33.41 -48.61
CA SER A 160 -18.93 32.17 -48.27
C SER A 160 -18.51 30.83 -48.87
N ALA A 161 -17.91 30.00 -48.00
CA ALA A 161 -18.40 28.65 -47.78
C ALA A 161 -18.75 28.52 -46.29
N VAL A 162 -20.05 28.47 -46.01
CA VAL A 162 -20.59 28.08 -44.70
C VAL A 162 -20.11 26.66 -44.44
N ALA A 163 -19.12 26.51 -43.57
CA ALA A 163 -18.85 25.23 -42.94
C ALA A 163 -20.02 24.97 -42.00
N THR A 164 -21.00 24.25 -42.53
CA THR A 164 -22.06 23.59 -41.78
C THR A 164 -21.40 22.87 -40.62
N GLN A 165 -21.50 23.46 -39.43
CA GLN A 165 -21.29 22.71 -38.20
C GLN A 165 -22.32 21.60 -38.26
N SER A 166 -21.85 20.39 -38.51
CA SER A 166 -22.61 19.18 -38.32
C SER A 166 -23.03 19.15 -36.86
N GLY A 167 -24.21 19.70 -36.57
CA GLY A 167 -24.95 19.49 -35.35
C GLY A 167 -25.25 18.01 -35.25
N SER A 168 -24.34 17.25 -34.65
CA SER A 168 -24.63 15.91 -34.16
C SER A 168 -25.60 16.07 -33.00
N ARG A 169 -26.89 15.91 -33.29
CA ARG A 169 -28.04 15.70 -32.40
C ARG A 169 -27.63 15.50 -30.92
N GLN A 170 -27.62 16.59 -30.16
CA GLN A 170 -27.42 16.61 -28.70
C GLN A 170 -28.67 16.16 -27.91
N SER A 171 -29.63 15.47 -28.55
CA SER A 171 -30.98 15.27 -28.00
C SER A 171 -31.18 14.00 -27.17
N ASP A 172 -30.31 12.98 -27.28
CA ASP A 172 -30.55 11.67 -26.63
C ASP A 172 -29.56 11.30 -25.52
N HIS A 173 -28.67 12.22 -25.13
CA HIS A 173 -27.71 11.95 -24.06
C HIS A 173 -28.29 12.38 -22.71
N PRO A 174 -28.20 11.55 -21.65
CA PRO A 174 -28.71 11.91 -20.33
C PRO A 174 -27.89 13.07 -19.73
N LYS A 175 -28.57 13.91 -18.96
CA LYS A 175 -27.95 15.06 -18.29
C LYS A 175 -27.39 14.64 -16.94
N CYS A 176 -26.15 15.02 -16.66
CA CYS A 176 -25.49 14.79 -15.38
C CYS A 176 -26.07 15.69 -14.28
N GLN A 177 -25.83 15.36 -13.00
CA GLN A 177 -26.21 16.25 -11.88
C GLN A 177 -25.49 17.61 -11.90
N CYS A 178 -24.36 17.71 -12.60
CA CYS A 178 -23.63 18.96 -12.80
C CYS A 178 -24.20 19.85 -13.91
N GLY A 179 -25.28 19.41 -14.58
CA GLY A 179 -25.96 20.16 -15.64
C GLY A 179 -25.36 20.01 -17.04
N LEU A 180 -24.29 19.23 -17.22
CA LEU A 180 -23.72 18.93 -18.54
C LEU A 180 -24.32 17.65 -19.13
N TYR A 181 -24.36 17.56 -20.46
CA TYR A 181 -24.72 16.32 -21.17
C TYR A 181 -23.59 15.29 -21.00
N ALA A 182 -23.97 14.03 -20.73
CA ALA A 182 -23.01 12.95 -20.55
C ALA A 182 -22.29 12.58 -21.85
N ALA A 183 -21.01 12.23 -21.74
CA ALA A 183 -20.21 11.71 -22.84
C ALA A 183 -20.45 10.21 -23.01
N SER A 184 -20.57 9.73 -24.25
CA SER A 184 -20.70 8.31 -24.57
C SER A 184 -19.30 7.67 -24.66
N ASN A 185 -19.14 6.53 -24.00
CA ASN A 185 -17.89 5.78 -23.89
C ASN A 185 -18.16 4.28 -24.07
N LYS A 186 -17.10 3.49 -24.25
CA LYS A 186 -17.15 2.03 -24.28
C LYS A 186 -16.12 1.45 -23.32
N THR A 187 -16.46 0.36 -22.66
CA THR A 187 -15.55 -0.39 -21.78
C THR A 187 -14.36 -0.93 -22.56
N LYS A 188 -13.16 -0.60 -22.09
CA LYS A 188 -11.89 -1.07 -22.68
C LYS A 188 -11.33 -2.31 -21.97
N SER A 189 -11.81 -2.61 -20.77
CA SER A 189 -11.36 -3.75 -19.97
C SER A 189 -11.80 -5.09 -20.60
N PRO A 190 -10.92 -6.11 -20.64
CA PRO A 190 -11.30 -7.45 -21.08
C PRO A 190 -12.28 -8.07 -20.06
N GLY A 191 -13.33 -8.75 -20.55
CA GLY A 191 -14.34 -9.40 -19.70
C GLY A 191 -15.75 -9.35 -20.29
N VAL A 192 -16.74 -9.82 -19.52
CA VAL A 192 -18.16 -9.97 -19.94
C VAL A 192 -18.80 -8.67 -20.45
N ASN A 193 -18.31 -7.52 -19.99
CA ASN A 193 -18.80 -6.22 -20.42
C ASN A 193 -17.90 -5.55 -21.47
N HIS A 194 -16.92 -6.23 -22.08
CA HIS A 194 -15.99 -5.62 -23.03
C HIS A 194 -16.71 -5.02 -24.25
N GLY A 195 -16.38 -3.77 -24.60
CA GLY A 195 -16.99 -3.06 -25.72
C GLY A 195 -18.40 -2.51 -25.47
N ARG A 196 -18.97 -2.72 -24.28
CA ARG A 196 -20.33 -2.28 -23.91
C ARG A 196 -20.40 -0.75 -23.72
N PRO A 197 -21.38 -0.05 -24.33
CA PRO A 197 -21.47 1.40 -24.29
C PRO A 197 -22.08 1.94 -22.99
N TYR A 198 -21.50 3.01 -22.45
CA TYR A 198 -21.97 3.71 -21.25
C TYR A 198 -21.83 5.23 -21.37
N PHE A 199 -22.63 5.97 -20.61
CA PHE A 199 -22.58 7.41 -20.46
C PHE A 199 -21.88 7.79 -19.16
N SER A 200 -20.98 8.79 -19.19
CA SER A 200 -20.37 9.33 -17.97
C SER A 200 -20.17 10.85 -18.06
N CYS A 201 -20.01 11.51 -16.91
CA CYS A 201 -19.74 12.94 -16.86
C CYS A 201 -18.43 13.29 -17.60
N PRO A 202 -18.42 14.30 -18.50
CA PRO A 202 -17.20 14.72 -19.21
C PRO A 202 -16.22 15.51 -18.33
N LYS A 203 -16.64 15.95 -17.13
CA LYS A 203 -15.79 16.71 -16.21
C LYS A 203 -15.07 15.76 -15.26
N ALA A 204 -13.74 15.68 -15.38
CA ALA A 204 -12.91 14.97 -14.41
C ALA A 204 -12.83 15.76 -13.10
N GLY A 205 -13.62 15.41 -12.09
CA GLY A 205 -13.54 16.04 -10.77
C GLY A 205 -14.53 15.46 -9.74
N LYS A 206 -14.13 15.49 -8.46
CA LYS A 206 -14.79 14.85 -7.30
C LYS A 206 -16.28 15.17 -7.06
N LYS A 207 -16.87 16.12 -7.80
CA LYS A 207 -18.24 16.62 -7.57
C LYS A 207 -19.32 15.98 -8.44
N CYS A 208 -18.98 15.23 -9.50
CA CYS A 208 -19.98 14.60 -10.36
C CYS A 208 -19.51 13.24 -10.88
N ASN A 209 -20.12 12.17 -10.37
CA ASN A 209 -19.81 10.79 -10.69
C ASN A 209 -20.95 10.13 -11.50
N PHE A 210 -21.60 10.88 -12.39
CA PHE A 210 -22.68 10.34 -13.21
C PHE A 210 -22.19 9.18 -14.10
N PHE A 211 -22.89 8.05 -14.06
CA PHE A 211 -22.65 6.87 -14.88
C PHE A 211 -23.98 6.16 -15.21
N GLN A 212 -24.19 5.76 -16.46
CA GLN A 212 -25.37 4.99 -16.90
C GLN A 212 -25.03 4.12 -18.11
N TRP A 213 -25.56 2.89 -18.20
CA TRP A 213 -25.42 2.06 -19.41
C TRP A 213 -26.31 2.57 -20.55
N ALA A 214 -25.83 2.52 -21.79
CA ALA A 214 -26.58 3.02 -22.95
C ALA A 214 -27.67 2.05 -23.44
N ASP A 215 -27.62 0.79 -23.00
CA ASP A 215 -28.60 -0.22 -23.33
C ASP A 215 -29.79 -0.05 -22.37
N GLY A 216 -30.80 0.71 -22.78
CA GLY A 216 -31.99 0.98 -21.98
C GLY A 216 -32.69 -0.32 -21.55
N GLY A 217 -32.52 -0.71 -20.28
CA GLY A 217 -33.33 -1.69 -19.57
C GLY A 217 -34.11 -1.01 -18.44
N PRO A 218 -35.38 -1.37 -18.19
CA PRO A 218 -36.26 -0.61 -17.31
C PRO A 218 -35.97 -0.96 -15.85
N ASN A 219 -35.35 -0.04 -15.11
CA ASN A 219 -35.85 0.25 -13.77
C ASN A 219 -35.46 1.67 -13.33
N SER A 220 -36.36 2.60 -13.62
CA SER A 220 -36.45 3.87 -12.92
C SER A 220 -36.85 3.58 -11.46
N GLY A 221 -36.03 3.97 -10.50
CA GLY A 221 -36.37 3.78 -9.09
C GLY A 221 -35.38 4.43 -8.14
N SER A 222 -35.58 5.73 -7.92
CA SER A 222 -35.45 6.37 -6.61
C SER A 222 -34.35 5.86 -5.66
N GLY A 223 -33.33 6.69 -5.46
CA GLY A 223 -32.51 6.62 -4.26
C GLY A 223 -33.40 6.65 -3.02
N THR A 224 -33.57 5.51 -2.37
CA THR A 224 -34.05 5.44 -1.00
C THR A 224 -32.86 5.69 -0.10
N ARG A 225 -32.87 6.90 0.46
CA ARG A 225 -32.11 7.33 1.63
C ARG A 225 -32.32 6.31 2.75
N ARG A 226 -31.29 5.53 3.11
CA ARG A 226 -31.27 4.82 4.39
C ARG A 226 -30.85 5.81 5.48
N THR A 227 -31.83 6.49 6.07
CA THR A 227 -31.70 7.06 7.41
C THR A 227 -31.80 5.93 8.41
N HIS A 228 -30.73 5.70 9.16
CA HIS A 228 -30.81 4.95 10.42
C HIS A 228 -31.59 5.80 11.42
N THR A 229 -32.73 5.31 11.87
CA THR A 229 -33.43 5.79 13.07
C THR A 229 -33.53 4.62 14.05
N THR A 230 -32.92 4.84 15.21
CA THR A 230 -33.06 4.10 16.47
C THR A 230 -34.50 4.15 16.99
N SER A 231 -35.00 3.05 17.56
CA SER A 231 -35.66 2.98 18.90
C SER A 231 -36.49 1.70 19.07
N ASP A 232 -36.12 0.92 20.09
CA ASP A 232 -36.92 0.32 21.17
C ASP A 232 -38.25 -0.41 20.93
N GLY A 233 -38.33 -1.60 21.57
CA GLY A 233 -39.39 -1.92 22.52
C GLY A 233 -40.57 -2.74 22.01
N ASN A 234 -40.58 -4.04 22.30
CA ASN A 234 -41.38 -4.70 23.36
C ASN A 234 -41.29 -6.22 23.22
#